data_AF-A0A352RIP2-F1
#
_entry.id   AF-A0A352RIP2-F1
#
_cell.length_a   1.000
_cell.length_b   1.000
_cell.length_c   1.000
_cell.angle_alpha   90.00
_cell.angle_beta   90.00
_cell.angle_gamma   90.00
#
_symmetry.space_group_name_H-M   'P 1'
#
loop_
_entity.id
_entity.type
_entity.pdbx_description
1 polymer ?
#
loop_
_entity_poly.entity_id
_entity_poly.type
_entity_poly.pdbx_seq_one_letter_code
_entity_poly.pdbx_strand_id
1 'polypeptide(L)'
;NVIAREALITIDLRNTDEQKLQEAEHTMTSFIEQICKAEGVTCSSRTLARFEPVSFDKEMVSLVSNIASTLGNRVKSMPSGAGHDAQMFAPNCPTAMIFVPSRKGISHNVAEFTEP
;
A
#
# COMPACT_ATOMS: atom_id res chain seq x y z
N ASN A 1 14.67 33.93 10.64
CA ASN A 1 16.07 33.56 10.30
C ASN A 1 16.65 32.60 11.34
N VAL A 2 15.89 31.57 11.75
CA VAL A 2 16.28 30.64 12.84
C VAL A 2 16.38 29.23 12.27
N ILE A 3 17.46 28.53 12.60
CA ILE A 3 17.67 27.13 12.21
C ILE A 3 16.73 26.25 13.03
N ALA A 4 16.02 25.32 12.36
CA ALA A 4 15.11 24.41 13.03
C ALA A 4 15.87 23.47 13.98
N ARG A 5 15.36 23.31 15.21
CA ARG A 5 15.91 22.38 16.19
C ARG A 5 15.50 20.92 15.92
N GLU A 6 14.31 20.71 15.36
CA GLU A 6 13.69 19.40 15.20
C GLU A 6 12.78 19.40 13.96
N ALA A 7 12.68 18.25 13.30
CA ALA A 7 11.71 17.97 12.27
C ALA A 7 11.12 16.57 12.50
N LEU A 8 9.80 16.45 12.36
CA LEU A 8 9.09 15.18 12.40
C LEU A 8 8.61 14.81 11.00
N ILE A 9 8.94 13.61 10.56
CA ILE A 9 8.60 13.10 9.23
C ILE A 9 7.96 11.71 9.38
N THR A 10 6.92 11.45 8.59
CA THR A 10 6.31 10.12 8.44
C THR A 10 6.67 9.54 7.09
N ILE A 11 6.97 8.24 7.04
CA ILE A 11 7.31 7.53 5.81
C ILE A 11 6.35 6.35 5.67
N ASP A 12 5.79 6.18 4.47
CA ASP A 12 4.90 5.09 4.10
C ASP A 12 5.58 4.30 2.97
N LEU A 13 5.94 3.04 3.25
CA LEU A 13 6.56 2.12 2.29
C LEU A 13 5.58 1.00 1.97
N ARG A 14 5.39 0.73 0.68
CA ARG A 14 4.48 -0.32 0.20
C ARG A 14 5.13 -1.11 -0.92
N ASN A 15 4.99 -2.42 -0.86
CA ASN A 15 5.31 -3.32 -1.96
C ASN A 15 4.37 -4.52 -1.90
N THR A 16 4.11 -5.18 -3.03
CA THR A 16 3.36 -6.44 -3.06
C THR A 16 4.25 -7.65 -2.78
N ASP A 17 5.56 -7.44 -2.68
CA ASP A 17 6.60 -8.42 -2.44
C ASP A 17 7.27 -8.11 -1.09
N GLU A 18 7.13 -9.01 -0.12
CA GLU A 18 7.63 -8.81 1.25
C GLU A 18 9.14 -8.65 1.27
N GLN A 19 9.88 -9.40 0.46
CA GLN A 19 11.33 -9.32 0.43
C GLN A 19 11.78 -7.93 -0.05
N LYS A 20 11.16 -7.43 -1.12
CA LYS A 20 11.46 -6.08 -1.62
C LYS A 20 11.05 -4.98 -0.64
N LEU A 21 9.97 -5.19 0.13
CA LEU A 21 9.58 -4.26 1.18
C LEU A 21 10.64 -4.19 2.28
N GLN A 22 11.12 -5.35 2.76
CA GLN A 22 12.20 -5.44 3.75
C GLN A 22 13.50 -4.82 3.25
N GLU A 23 13.87 -5.06 1.99
CA GLU A 23 15.03 -4.43 1.35
C GLU A 23 14.92 -2.90 1.32
N ALA A 24 13.73 -2.37 1.00
CA ALA A 24 13.48 -0.93 1.01
C ALA A 24 13.54 -0.34 2.43
N GLU A 25 12.99 -1.03 3.43
CA GLU A 25 13.05 -0.63 4.84
C GLU A 25 14.49 -0.59 5.36
N HIS A 26 15.29 -1.60 5.03
CA HIS A 26 16.69 -1.66 5.40
C HIS A 26 17.48 -0.52 4.72
N THR A 27 17.29 -0.35 3.42
CA THR A 27 17.94 0.73 2.64
C THR A 27 17.62 2.11 3.21
N MET A 28 16.36 2.37 3.51
CA MET A 28 15.91 3.62 4.13
C MET A 28 16.57 3.83 5.49
N THR A 29 16.55 2.83 6.36
CA THR A 29 17.09 2.94 7.72
C THR A 29 18.60 3.21 7.70
N SER A 30 19.35 2.44 6.90
CA SER A 30 20.79 2.64 6.74
C SER A 30 21.14 4.01 6.16
N PHE A 31 20.34 4.53 5.22
CA PHE A 31 20.55 5.85 4.65
C PHE A 31 20.31 6.97 5.69
N ILE A 32 19.26 6.85 6.50
CA ILE A 32 18.98 7.81 7.58
C ILE A 32 20.12 7.84 8.60
N GLU A 33 20.63 6.67 9.00
CA GLU A 33 21.77 6.57 9.93
C GLU A 33 23.03 7.25 9.38
N GLN A 34 23.33 7.03 8.09
CA GLN A 34 24.46 7.65 7.41
C GLN A 34 24.37 9.18 7.39
N ILE A 35 23.20 9.72 7.03
CA ILE A 35 22.97 11.17 7.02
C ILE A 35 23.09 11.75 8.43
N CYS A 36 22.47 11.11 9.43
CA CYS A 36 22.52 11.60 10.81
C CYS A 36 23.96 11.71 11.31
N LYS A 37 24.80 10.71 10.99
CA LYS A 37 26.22 10.73 11.31
C LYS A 37 26.98 11.82 10.55
N ALA A 38 26.72 12.01 9.25
CA ALA A 38 27.39 12.99 8.42
C ALA A 38 27.09 14.43 8.85
N GLU A 39 25.83 14.70 9.22
CA GLU A 39 25.34 16.04 9.59
C GLU A 39 25.44 16.32 11.10
N GLY A 40 25.86 15.33 11.90
CA GLY A 40 25.98 15.48 13.35
C GLY A 40 24.63 15.66 14.07
N VAL A 41 23.55 15.14 13.49
CA VAL A 41 22.19 15.18 14.07
C VAL A 41 21.82 13.83 14.67
N THR A 42 20.79 13.83 15.52
CA THR A 42 20.22 12.60 16.08
C THR A 42 18.88 12.31 15.44
N CYS A 43 18.55 11.02 15.32
CA CYS A 43 17.26 10.56 14.82
C CYS A 43 16.74 9.45 15.71
N SER A 44 15.43 9.46 15.96
CA SER A 44 14.69 8.36 16.56
C SER A 44 13.51 8.01 15.65
N SER A 45 13.30 6.72 15.41
CA SER A 45 12.17 6.23 14.61
C SER A 45 11.30 5.29 15.44
N ARG A 46 10.03 5.20 15.06
CA ARG A 46 9.11 4.18 15.56
C ARG A 46 8.21 3.71 14.43
N THR A 47 7.92 2.43 14.37
CA THR A 47 6.95 1.86 13.43
C THR A 47 5.54 2.14 13.93
N LEU A 48 4.73 2.82 13.11
CA LEU A 48 3.33 3.10 13.44
C LEU A 48 2.42 1.92 13.08
N ALA A 49 2.67 1.30 11.93
CA ALA A 49 1.99 0.12 11.44
C ALA A 49 2.92 -0.64 10.49
N ARG A 50 2.82 -1.97 10.49
CA ARG A 50 3.48 -2.81 9.49
C ARG A 50 2.62 -4.03 9.20
N PHE A 51 2.40 -4.27 7.90
CA PHE A 51 1.62 -5.40 7.41
C PHE A 51 2.43 -6.10 6.33
N GLU A 52 2.42 -7.43 6.33
CA GLU A 52 2.93 -8.19 5.20
C GLU A 52 1.96 -8.09 4.01
N PRO A 53 2.46 -8.11 2.76
CA PRO A 53 1.62 -8.20 1.57
C PRO A 53 0.74 -9.45 1.62
N VAL A 54 -0.56 -9.29 1.38
CA VAL A 54 -1.52 -10.39 1.42
C VAL A 54 -1.96 -10.76 0.01
N SER A 55 -1.83 -12.04 -0.32
CA SER A 55 -2.44 -12.61 -1.53
C SER A 55 -3.87 -13.05 -1.23
N PHE A 56 -4.80 -12.66 -2.10
CA PHE A 56 -6.17 -13.15 -2.06
C PHE A 56 -6.31 -14.55 -2.64
N ASP A 57 -7.41 -15.20 -2.26
CA ASP A 57 -7.70 -16.56 -2.68
C ASP A 57 -7.86 -16.63 -4.21
N LYS A 58 -7.09 -17.52 -4.85
CA LYS A 58 -7.00 -17.58 -6.31
C LYS A 58 -8.31 -18.05 -6.96
N GLU A 59 -9.06 -18.92 -6.29
CA GLU A 59 -10.34 -19.39 -6.80
C GLU A 59 -11.38 -18.28 -6.75
N MET A 60 -11.42 -17.52 -5.65
CA MET A 60 -12.31 -16.36 -5.52
C MET A 60 -11.98 -15.25 -6.52
N VAL A 61 -10.69 -14.93 -6.71
CA VAL A 61 -10.27 -13.96 -7.73
C VAL A 61 -10.66 -14.43 -9.14
N SER A 62 -10.48 -15.73 -9.43
CA SER A 62 -10.84 -16.29 -10.74
C SER A 62 -12.35 -16.30 -10.96
N LEU A 63 -13.13 -16.64 -9.93
CA LEU A 63 -14.58 -16.61 -9.93
C LEU A 63 -15.10 -15.22 -10.29
N VAL A 64 -14.61 -14.19 -9.60
CA VAL A 64 -14.94 -12.78 -9.86
C VAL A 64 -14.61 -12.41 -11.31
N SER A 65 -13.39 -12.72 -11.76
CA SER A 65 -12.92 -12.40 -13.11
C SER A 65 -13.79 -13.07 -14.21
N ASN A 66 -14.12 -14.34 -14.02
CA ASN A 66 -14.91 -15.12 -14.97
C ASN A 66 -16.35 -14.62 -15.05
N ILE A 67 -16.99 -14.35 -13.90
CA ILE A 67 -18.35 -13.81 -13.86
C ILE A 67 -18.40 -12.45 -14.55
N ALA A 68 -17.49 -11.53 -14.20
CA ALA A 68 -17.46 -10.19 -14.80
C ALA A 68 -17.28 -10.25 -16.32
N SER A 69 -16.39 -11.13 -16.79
CA SER A 69 -16.16 -11.36 -18.23
C SER A 69 -17.39 -11.94 -18.93
N THR A 70 -18.09 -12.90 -18.30
CA THR A 70 -19.31 -13.52 -18.84
C THR A 70 -20.45 -12.51 -18.98
N LEU A 71 -20.49 -11.51 -18.09
CA LEU A 71 -21.43 -10.39 -18.17
C LEU A 71 -21.02 -9.33 -19.23
N GLY A 72 -19.94 -9.56 -19.98
CA GLY A 72 -19.49 -8.68 -21.05
C GLY A 72 -18.57 -7.53 -20.60
N ASN A 73 -18.10 -7.52 -19.35
CA ASN A 73 -17.18 -6.49 -18.85
C ASN A 73 -15.74 -6.78 -19.27
N ARG A 74 -14.97 -5.70 -19.48
CA ARG A 74 -13.50 -5.81 -19.58
C ARG A 74 -12.92 -5.97 -18.19
N VAL A 75 -12.11 -7.01 -17.99
CA VAL A 75 -11.50 -7.33 -16.68
C VAL A 75 -9.99 -7.12 -16.75
N LYS A 76 -9.42 -6.64 -15.65
CA LYS A 76 -7.97 -6.54 -15.44
C LYS A 76 -7.64 -6.94 -14.00
N SER A 77 -6.73 -7.90 -13.85
CA SER A 77 -6.16 -8.22 -12.55
C SER A 77 -5.14 -7.16 -12.13
N MET A 78 -5.21 -6.72 -10.88
CA MET A 78 -4.26 -5.76 -10.31
C MET A 78 -4.18 -5.90 -8.78
N PRO A 79 -3.03 -5.53 -8.17
CA PRO A 79 -2.95 -5.40 -6.73
C PRO A 79 -3.74 -4.17 -6.25
N SER A 80 -4.19 -4.20 -4.98
CA SER A 80 -4.63 -2.98 -4.31
C SER A 80 -3.42 -2.15 -3.88
N GLY A 81 -3.44 -0.85 -4.19
CA GLY A 81 -2.44 0.10 -3.68
C GLY A 81 -2.71 0.59 -2.26
N ALA A 82 -3.91 0.33 -1.73
CA ALA A 82 -4.36 0.75 -0.41
C ALA A 82 -4.72 -0.45 0.49
N GLY A 83 -4.61 -0.25 1.81
CA GLY A 83 -5.14 -1.19 2.79
C GLY A 83 -6.67 -1.15 2.80
N HIS A 84 -7.30 -2.31 2.85
CA HIS A 84 -8.74 -2.49 2.99
C HIS A 84 -9.02 -3.55 4.04
N ASP A 85 -10.20 -3.52 4.65
CA ASP A 85 -10.59 -4.50 5.68
C ASP A 85 -10.41 -5.93 5.20
N ALA A 86 -10.70 -6.21 3.92
CA ALA A 86 -10.52 -7.50 3.27
C ALA A 86 -9.11 -8.11 3.46
N GLN A 87 -8.08 -7.28 3.60
CA GLN A 87 -6.71 -7.73 3.89
C GLN A 87 -6.62 -8.46 5.24
N MET A 88 -7.41 -8.07 6.24
CA MET A 88 -7.46 -8.71 7.55
C MET A 88 -8.26 -10.01 7.54
N PHE A 89 -9.22 -10.15 6.63
CA PHE A 89 -10.03 -11.36 6.47
C PHE A 89 -9.31 -12.46 5.69
N ALA A 90 -8.51 -12.10 4.69
CA ALA A 90 -7.88 -13.06 3.78
C ALA A 90 -7.06 -14.19 4.43
N PRO A 91 -6.37 -14.00 5.57
CA PRO A 91 -5.72 -15.11 6.29
C PRO A 91 -6.68 -16.13 6.90
N ASN A 92 -7.95 -15.75 7.10
CA ASN A 92 -8.95 -16.51 7.86
C ASN A 92 -10.06 -17.12 6.99
N CYS A 93 -10.30 -16.57 5.79
CA CYS A 93 -11.31 -17.08 4.88
C CYS A 93 -11.03 -16.71 3.41
N PRO A 94 -11.53 -17.50 2.44
CA PRO A 94 -11.46 -17.15 1.03
C PRO A 94 -12.02 -15.76 0.77
N THR A 95 -11.16 -14.88 0.25
CA THR A 95 -11.45 -13.45 0.11
C THR A 95 -10.98 -12.98 -1.26
N ALA A 96 -11.76 -12.11 -1.89
CA ALA A 96 -11.38 -11.35 -3.09
C ALA A 96 -12.01 -9.95 -3.05
N MET A 97 -11.51 -9.03 -3.86
CA MET A 97 -12.06 -7.68 -4.03
C MET A 97 -12.42 -7.42 -5.49
N ILE A 98 -13.44 -6.60 -5.70
CA ILE A 98 -13.84 -6.09 -7.02
C ILE A 98 -13.56 -4.60 -7.03
N PHE A 99 -12.81 -4.14 -8.02
CA PHE A 99 -12.53 -2.71 -8.21
C PHE A 99 -13.38 -2.16 -9.35
N VAL A 100 -13.86 -0.93 -9.15
CA VAL A 100 -14.48 -0.11 -10.19
C VAL A 100 -13.63 1.14 -10.40
N PRO A 101 -13.54 1.68 -11.63
CA PRO A 101 -12.70 2.82 -11.92
C PRO A 101 -13.24 4.09 -11.23
N SER A 102 -12.35 4.81 -10.56
CA SER A 102 -12.61 6.18 -10.12
C SER A 102 -12.11 7.16 -11.18
N ARG A 103 -12.86 8.23 -11.44
CA ARG A 103 -12.52 9.25 -12.43
C ARG A 103 -11.14 9.85 -12.11
N LYS A 104 -10.23 9.77 -13.09
CA LYS A 104 -8.82 10.19 -12.97
C LYS A 104 -8.03 9.50 -11.84
N GLY A 105 -8.54 8.41 -11.26
CA GLY A 105 -7.92 7.74 -10.12
C GLY A 105 -7.88 8.59 -8.83
N ILE A 106 -8.72 9.62 -8.72
CA ILE A 106 -8.80 10.47 -7.53
C ILE A 106 -9.51 9.69 -6.42
N SER A 107 -8.93 9.71 -5.23
CA SER A 107 -9.54 9.17 -4.01
C SER A 107 -9.14 10.03 -2.79
N HIS A 108 -9.87 9.90 -1.67
CA HIS A 108 -9.69 10.70 -0.45
C HIS A 108 -9.78 12.20 -0.72
N ASN A 109 -10.66 12.58 -1.65
CA ASN A 109 -10.83 13.94 -2.10
C ASN A 109 -12.31 14.20 -2.43
N VAL A 110 -12.77 15.42 -2.21
CA VAL A 110 -14.17 15.82 -2.52
C VAL A 110 -14.53 15.68 -4.00
N ALA A 111 -13.55 15.60 -4.89
CA ALA A 111 -13.73 15.35 -6.33
C ALA A 111 -13.73 13.86 -6.71
N GLU A 112 -13.62 12.94 -5.75
CA GLU A 112 -13.73 11.51 -5.96
C GLU A 112 -15.11 11.15 -6.55
N PHE A 113 -15.12 10.36 -7.63
CA PHE A 113 -16.34 10.04 -8.37
C PHE A 113 -16.18 8.77 -9.21
N THR A 114 -17.21 7.93 -9.21
CA THR A 114 -17.36 6.74 -10.05
C THR A 114 -18.66 6.83 -10.83
N GLU A 115 -18.61 6.51 -12.13
CA GLU A 115 -19.81 6.49 -12.99
C GLU A 115 -20.67 5.25 -12.68
N PRO A 116 -22.02 5.37 -12.73
CA PRO A 116 -22.93 4.24 -12.51
C PRO A 116 -22.79 3.12 -13.54
#